data_AF-A0A349EW80-F1
#
_entry.id   AF-A0A349EW80-F1
#
_cell.length_a   1.000
_cell.length_b   1.000
_cell.length_c   1.000
_cell.angle_alpha   90.00
_cell.angle_beta   90.00
_cell.angle_gamma   90.00
#
_symmetry.space_group_name_H-M   'P 1'
#
loop_
_entity.id
_entity.type
_entity.pdbx_description
1 polymer ?
#
loop_
_entity_poly.entity_id
_entity_poly.type
_entity_poly.pdbx_seq_one_letter_code
_entity_poly.pdbx_strand_id
1 'polypeptide(L)'
;MNFKFDENGLRVDIKTPIIDVEKEKKKRLQDRIATIIDSSSFALFLLTYVILSLALQQISFPSHYASWVVFVPVIVAGTIPGNIYRSIVKKDFNLFPIWGVALLAYLICGTFFNLWHPYWLIMLIIPCYYCIFSPINRLLKDKKDGKI
;
A
#
# COMPACT_ATOMS: atom_id res chain seq x y z
N MET A 1 -19.02 22.18 18.37
CA MET A 1 -19.27 23.60 17.98
C MET A 1 -17.94 24.31 18.13
N ASN A 2 -17.34 24.80 17.05
CA ASN A 2 -16.04 25.48 17.11
C ASN A 2 -16.28 26.93 16.71
N PHE A 3 -16.02 27.85 17.63
CA PHE A 3 -16.21 29.27 17.41
C PHE A 3 -14.86 29.84 16.96
N LYS A 4 -14.77 30.31 15.72
CA LYS A 4 -13.66 31.15 15.26
C LYS A 4 -14.18 32.57 15.13
N PHE A 5 -13.58 33.49 15.87
CA PHE A 5 -13.76 34.92 15.67
C PHE A 5 -12.72 35.38 14.66
N ASP A 6 -13.17 36.01 13.59
CA ASP A 6 -12.32 36.65 12.58
C ASP A 6 -12.79 38.11 12.41
N GLU A 7 -11.92 38.97 11.88
CA GLU A 7 -12.07 40.44 11.85
C GLU A 7 -13.31 40.92 11.06
N ASN A 8 -13.92 40.04 10.26
CA ASN A 8 -15.08 40.31 9.41
C ASN A 8 -16.41 39.70 9.91
N GLY A 9 -16.50 39.33 11.20
CA GLY A 9 -17.73 38.85 11.84
C GLY A 9 -17.80 37.33 12.04
N LEU A 10 -18.79 36.89 12.82
CA LEU A 10 -18.94 35.52 13.31
C LEU A 10 -19.31 34.54 12.17
N ARG A 11 -18.34 33.75 11.70
CA ARG A 11 -18.63 32.62 10.79
C ARG A 11 -19.03 31.39 11.61
N VAL A 12 -20.31 31.05 11.58
CA VAL A 12 -20.84 29.81 12.16
C VAL A 12 -20.63 28.67 11.17
N ASP A 13 -19.62 27.83 11.41
CA ASP A 13 -19.42 26.60 10.65
C ASP A 13 -20.40 25.51 11.16
N ILE A 14 -21.61 25.50 10.60
CA ILE A 14 -22.62 24.48 10.90
C ILE A 14 -22.19 23.19 10.19
N LYS A 15 -21.39 22.37 10.88
CA LYS A 15 -21.19 20.96 10.51
C LYS A 15 -22.55 20.26 10.56
N THR A 16 -23.23 20.18 9.41
CA THR A 16 -24.50 19.51 9.28
C THR A 16 -24.28 18.00 9.41
N PRO A 17 -25.01 17.28 10.27
CA PRO A 17 -24.81 15.85 10.50
C PRO A 17 -24.97 15.02 9.21
N ILE A 18 -25.75 15.52 8.25
CA ILE A 18 -25.99 14.88 6.94
C ILE A 18 -24.70 14.77 6.11
N ILE A 19 -23.83 15.80 6.13
CA ILE A 19 -22.58 15.83 5.36
C ILE A 19 -21.56 14.83 5.93
N ASP A 20 -21.46 14.72 7.26
CA ASP A 20 -20.55 13.77 7.92
C ASP A 20 -21.01 12.31 7.66
N VAL A 21 -22.32 12.04 7.70
CA VAL A 21 -22.89 10.70 7.41
C VAL A 21 -22.62 10.25 5.97
N GLU A 22 -22.78 11.14 4.98
CA GLU A 22 -22.53 10.78 3.57
C GLU A 22 -21.05 10.52 3.29
N LYS A 23 -20.16 11.34 3.89
CA LYS A 23 -18.71 11.14 3.81
C LYS A 23 -18.30 9.81 4.45
N GLU A 24 -18.90 9.45 5.57
CA GLU A 24 -18.66 8.18 6.23
C GLU A 24 -19.15 6.98 5.41
N LYS A 25 -20.33 7.08 4.78
CA LYS A 25 -20.84 6.06 3.84
C LYS A 25 -19.88 5.84 2.67
N LYS A 26 -19.40 6.92 2.03
CA LYS A 26 -18.42 6.83 0.92
C LYS A 26 -17.12 6.17 1.37
N LYS A 27 -16.63 6.51 2.55
CA LYS A 27 -15.43 5.88 3.15
C LYS A 27 -15.63 4.37 3.38
N ARG A 28 -16.77 3.98 3.96
CA ARG A 28 -17.11 2.56 4.19
C ARG A 28 -17.21 1.77 2.87
N LEU A 29 -17.79 2.37 1.82
CA LEU A 29 -17.87 1.76 0.49
C LEU A 29 -16.47 1.54 -0.11
N GLN A 30 -15.60 2.54 -0.04
CA GLN A 30 -14.20 2.43 -0.50
C GLN A 30 -13.44 1.36 0.27
N ASP A 31 -13.62 1.29 1.59
CA ASP A 31 -12.99 0.26 2.43
C ASP A 31 -13.47 -1.14 2.03
N ARG A 32 -14.76 -1.33 1.75
CA ARG A 32 -15.32 -2.60 1.25
C ARG A 32 -14.75 -2.99 -0.12
N ILE A 33 -14.67 -2.05 -1.05
CA ILE A 33 -14.09 -2.29 -2.38
C ILE A 33 -12.62 -2.70 -2.24
N ALA A 34 -11.86 -2.01 -1.39
CA ALA A 34 -10.47 -2.36 -1.13
C ALA A 34 -10.34 -3.79 -0.57
N THR A 35 -11.19 -4.19 0.39
CA THR A 35 -11.18 -5.55 0.95
C THR A 35 -11.52 -6.62 -0.08
N ILE A 36 -12.45 -6.33 -1.00
CA ILE A 36 -12.78 -7.25 -2.10
C ILE A 36 -11.58 -7.37 -3.04
N ILE A 37 -10.94 -6.26 -3.39
CA ILE A 37 -9.73 -6.24 -4.23
C ILE A 37 -8.60 -7.02 -3.55
N ASP A 38 -8.36 -6.81 -2.26
CA ASP A 38 -7.31 -7.48 -1.49
C ASP A 38 -7.50 -8.99 -1.48
N SER A 39 -8.70 -9.45 -1.12
CA SER A 39 -9.03 -10.88 -1.06
C SER A 39 -9.01 -11.54 -2.44
N SER A 40 -9.55 -10.87 -3.47
CA SER A 40 -9.56 -11.38 -4.85
C SER A 40 -8.15 -11.45 -5.43
N SER A 41 -7.35 -10.40 -5.21
CA SER A 41 -5.96 -10.37 -5.67
C SER A 41 -5.17 -11.48 -4.98
N PHE A 42 -5.24 -11.57 -3.65
CA PHE A 42 -4.53 -12.60 -2.89
C PHE A 42 -4.90 -14.01 -3.36
N ALA A 43 -6.19 -14.29 -3.57
CA ALA A 43 -6.65 -15.59 -4.05
C ALA A 43 -6.11 -15.90 -5.46
N LEU A 44 -6.14 -14.94 -6.38
CA LEU A 44 -5.61 -15.11 -7.73
C LEU A 44 -4.10 -15.39 -7.71
N PHE A 45 -3.33 -14.56 -7.01
CA PHE A 45 -1.88 -14.71 -6.93
C PHE A 45 -1.46 -15.99 -6.18
N LEU A 46 -2.22 -16.42 -5.17
CA LEU A 46 -2.00 -17.69 -4.48
C LEU A 46 -2.29 -18.88 -5.38
N LEU A 47 -3.39 -18.82 -6.15
CA LEU A 47 -3.72 -19.86 -7.13
C LEU A 47 -2.63 -19.93 -8.21
N THR A 48 -2.21 -18.77 -8.74
CA THR A 48 -1.08 -18.68 -9.68
C THR A 48 0.19 -19.28 -9.06
N TYR A 49 0.51 -18.96 -7.81
CA TYR A 49 1.65 -19.53 -7.09
C TYR A 49 1.58 -21.07 -7.04
N VAL A 50 0.43 -21.64 -6.68
CA VAL A 50 0.27 -23.10 -6.60
C VAL A 50 0.41 -23.74 -7.98
N ILE A 51 -0.24 -23.19 -9.01
CA ILE A 51 -0.14 -23.71 -10.38
C ILE A 51 1.31 -23.66 -10.86
N LEU A 52 1.98 -22.52 -10.70
CA LEU A 52 3.34 -22.32 -11.18
C LEU A 52 4.35 -23.19 -10.41
N SER A 53 4.15 -23.32 -9.10
CA SER A 53 4.96 -24.19 -8.24
C SER A 53 4.80 -25.68 -8.56
N LEU A 54 3.63 -26.13 -9.00
CA LEU A 54 3.40 -27.53 -9.40
C LEU A 54 3.87 -27.78 -10.84
N ALA A 55 3.61 -26.84 -11.75
CA ALA A 55 3.97 -26.97 -13.16
C ALA A 55 5.50 -26.99 -13.38
N LEU A 56 6.26 -26.29 -12.54
CA LEU A 56 7.69 -26.08 -12.74
C LEU A 56 8.56 -26.81 -11.71
N GLN A 57 8.08 -27.91 -11.12
CA GLN A 57 8.84 -28.72 -10.13
C GLN A 57 10.17 -29.28 -10.67
N GLN A 58 10.26 -29.53 -11.97
CA GLN A 58 11.41 -30.19 -12.61
C GLN A 58 12.45 -29.19 -13.18
N ILE A 59 12.17 -27.89 -13.11
CA ILE A 59 13.06 -26.86 -13.67
C ILE A 59 14.12 -26.50 -12.63
N SER A 60 15.38 -26.58 -13.04
CA SER A 60 16.50 -26.06 -12.26
C SER A 60 16.58 -24.56 -12.43
N PHE A 61 16.31 -23.81 -11.37
CA PHE A 61 16.49 -22.35 -11.36
C PHE A 61 17.96 -21.99 -11.12
N PRO A 62 18.44 -20.82 -11.62
CA PRO A 62 19.83 -20.38 -11.47
C PRO A 62 20.31 -20.34 -10.00
N SER A 63 19.40 -20.11 -9.08
CA SER A 63 19.65 -20.05 -7.63
C SER A 63 19.74 -21.41 -6.94
N HIS A 64 19.48 -22.52 -7.65
CA HIS A 64 19.39 -23.88 -7.11
C HIS A 64 18.28 -24.08 -6.05
N TYR A 65 17.41 -23.09 -5.85
CA TYR A 65 16.25 -23.23 -4.98
C TYR A 65 15.12 -23.99 -5.65
N ALA A 66 14.36 -24.71 -4.83
CA ALA A 66 13.15 -25.39 -5.29
C ALA A 66 12.08 -24.39 -5.73
N SER A 67 11.24 -24.80 -6.68
CA SER A 67 10.22 -23.98 -7.34
C SER A 67 9.27 -23.29 -6.36
N TRP A 68 8.94 -23.96 -5.24
CA TRP A 68 8.08 -23.40 -4.20
C TRP A 68 8.69 -22.16 -3.53
N VAL A 69 10.02 -22.08 -3.39
CA VAL A 69 10.71 -20.91 -2.82
C VAL A 69 10.78 -19.78 -3.85
N VAL A 70 11.08 -20.13 -5.11
CA VAL A 70 11.25 -19.16 -6.21
C VAL A 70 9.97 -18.35 -6.44
N PHE A 71 8.80 -18.97 -6.26
CA PHE A 71 7.51 -18.31 -6.48
C PHE A 71 6.89 -17.65 -5.25
N VAL A 72 7.51 -17.71 -4.06
CA VAL A 72 7.08 -16.93 -2.88
C VAL A 72 6.85 -15.43 -3.16
N PRO A 73 7.67 -14.72 -3.97
CA PRO A 73 7.41 -13.31 -4.30
C PRO A 73 6.02 -13.07 -4.91
N VAL A 74 5.46 -14.05 -5.63
CA VAL A 74 4.13 -13.97 -6.25
C VAL A 74 3.04 -13.79 -5.19
N ILE A 75 3.18 -14.44 -4.03
CA ILE A 75 2.23 -14.31 -2.91
C ILE A 75 2.29 -12.88 -2.35
N VAL A 76 3.50 -12.35 -2.15
CA VAL A 76 3.71 -10.99 -1.64
C VAL A 76 3.12 -9.95 -2.60
N ALA A 77 3.26 -10.18 -3.92
CA ALA A 77 2.67 -9.31 -4.94
C ALA A 77 1.14 -9.20 -4.83
N GLY A 78 0.46 -10.24 -4.35
CA GLY A 78 -1.00 -10.22 -4.16
C GLY A 78 -1.51 -9.20 -3.13
N THR A 79 -0.64 -8.74 -2.22
CA THR A 79 -0.99 -7.72 -1.21
C THR A 79 -0.88 -6.29 -1.73
N ILE A 80 -0.24 -6.07 -2.88
CA ILE A 80 0.08 -4.74 -3.40
C ILE A 80 -1.15 -4.04 -4.02
N PRO A 81 -2.00 -4.69 -4.85
CA PRO A 81 -3.07 -4.01 -5.58
C PRO A 81 -4.07 -3.24 -4.70
N GLY A 82 -4.59 -3.81 -3.61
CA GLY A 82 -5.56 -3.10 -2.78
C GLY A 82 -4.95 -2.02 -1.89
N ASN A 83 -3.68 -2.18 -1.48
CA ASN A 83 -2.93 -1.10 -0.84
C ASN A 83 -2.65 0.06 -1.80
N ILE A 84 -2.32 -0.21 -3.07
CA ILE A 84 -2.20 0.82 -4.11
C ILE A 84 -3.55 1.53 -4.31
N TYR A 85 -4.64 0.78 -4.45
CA TYR A 85 -5.99 1.34 -4.59
C TYR A 85 -6.32 2.30 -3.44
N ARG A 86 -6.09 1.88 -2.19
CA ARG A 86 -6.32 2.70 -1.00
C ARG A 86 -5.48 3.99 -1.00
N SER A 87 -4.26 3.93 -1.50
CA SER A 87 -3.34 5.08 -1.58
C SER A 87 -3.80 6.10 -2.61
N ILE A 88 -4.24 5.64 -3.78
CA ILE A 88 -4.76 6.51 -4.85
C ILE A 88 -6.04 7.21 -4.40
N VAL A 89 -6.97 6.46 -3.78
CA VAL A 89 -8.26 7.00 -3.32
C VAL A 89 -8.07 8.03 -2.21
N LYS A 90 -7.17 7.77 -1.25
CA LYS A 90 -6.92 8.69 -0.13
C LYS A 90 -5.98 9.84 -0.48
N LYS A 91 -5.27 9.75 -1.61
CA LYS A 91 -4.21 10.69 -2.03
C LYS A 91 -3.18 10.92 -0.92
N ASP A 92 -2.88 9.84 -0.20
CA ASP A 92 -1.94 9.85 0.92
C ASP A 92 -0.76 8.95 0.55
N PHE A 93 0.39 9.59 0.29
CA PHE A 93 1.62 8.88 -0.10
C PHE A 93 2.13 7.97 1.01
N ASN A 94 1.79 8.24 2.27
CA ASN A 94 2.20 7.42 3.41
C ASN A 94 1.51 6.04 3.41
N LEU A 95 0.37 5.91 2.74
CA LEU A 95 -0.34 4.64 2.62
C LEU A 95 0.21 3.76 1.50
N PHE A 96 1.11 4.28 0.66
CA PHE A 96 1.68 3.52 -0.42
C PHE A 96 2.43 2.29 0.13
N PRO A 97 2.21 1.07 -0.42
CA PRO A 97 2.80 -0.17 0.10
C PRO A 97 4.29 -0.31 -0.28
N ILE A 98 5.11 0.68 0.07
CA ILE A 98 6.55 0.67 -0.23
C ILE A 98 7.25 -0.54 0.40
N TRP A 99 6.79 -0.96 1.58
CA TRP A 99 7.28 -2.16 2.25
C TRP A 99 7.07 -3.42 1.40
N GLY A 100 5.90 -3.55 0.77
CA GLY A 100 5.55 -4.70 -0.07
C GLY A 100 6.34 -4.70 -1.37
N VAL A 101 6.55 -3.51 -1.98
CA VAL A 101 7.37 -3.36 -3.18
C VAL A 101 8.84 -3.66 -2.89
N ALA A 102 9.40 -3.14 -1.79
CA ALA A 102 10.78 -3.41 -1.38
C ALA A 102 10.99 -4.89 -1.05
N LEU A 103 10.04 -5.51 -0.34
CA LEU A 103 10.07 -6.95 -0.04
C LEU A 103 9.97 -7.79 -1.32
N LEU A 104 9.09 -7.43 -2.25
CA LEU A 104 8.95 -8.10 -3.54
C LEU A 104 10.26 -8.05 -4.33
N ALA A 105 10.87 -6.86 -4.44
CA ALA A 105 12.15 -6.68 -5.13
C ALA A 105 13.27 -7.50 -4.48
N TYR A 106 13.36 -7.45 -3.14
CA TYR A 106 14.33 -8.22 -2.38
C TYR A 106 14.16 -9.73 -2.58
N LEU A 107 12.93 -10.23 -2.53
CA LEU A 107 12.65 -11.65 -2.72
C LEU A 107 12.94 -12.10 -4.15
N ILE A 108 12.60 -11.31 -5.18
CA ILE A 108 12.95 -11.65 -6.56
C ILE A 108 14.48 -11.73 -6.72
N CYS A 109 15.23 -10.76 -6.20
CA CYS A 109 16.69 -10.78 -6.25
C CYS A 109 17.28 -11.98 -5.49
N GLY A 110 16.79 -12.27 -4.28
CA GLY A 110 17.25 -13.37 -3.45
C GLY A 110 16.92 -14.75 -4.04
N THR A 111 15.67 -14.97 -4.46
CA THR A 111 15.22 -16.29 -4.89
C THR A 111 15.60 -16.64 -6.33
N PHE A 112 15.71 -15.67 -7.25
CA PHE A 112 16.11 -15.95 -8.64
C PHE A 112 17.63 -15.92 -8.85
N PHE A 113 18.32 -14.94 -8.25
CA PHE A 113 19.74 -14.70 -8.50
C PHE A 113 20.65 -15.16 -7.34
N ASN A 114 20.08 -15.72 -6.27
CA ASN A 114 20.79 -16.09 -5.04
C ASN A 114 21.50 -14.90 -4.36
N LEU A 115 21.02 -13.67 -4.63
CA LEU A 115 21.62 -12.42 -4.17
C LEU A 115 21.07 -12.00 -2.80
N TRP A 116 21.24 -12.84 -1.79
CA TRP A 116 20.77 -12.55 -0.42
C TRP A 116 21.64 -11.52 0.32
N HIS A 117 22.93 -11.49 0.02
CA HIS A 117 23.88 -10.50 0.55
C HIS A 117 24.60 -9.81 -0.61
N PRO A 118 24.76 -8.47 -0.66
CA PRO A 118 24.42 -7.41 0.30
C PRO A 118 23.07 -6.70 0.05
N TYR A 119 22.16 -7.31 -0.70
CA TYR A 119 20.94 -6.67 -1.21
C TYR A 119 19.86 -6.37 -0.15
N TRP A 120 20.09 -6.68 1.12
CA TRP A 120 19.28 -6.19 2.24
C TRP A 120 19.21 -4.66 2.30
N LEU A 121 20.13 -3.95 1.64
CA LEU A 121 20.07 -2.50 1.45
C LEU A 121 18.76 -2.03 0.79
N ILE A 122 18.09 -2.89 0.00
CA ILE A 122 16.76 -2.60 -0.56
C ILE A 122 15.73 -2.32 0.54
N MET A 123 15.86 -2.97 1.71
CA MET A 123 14.97 -2.71 2.86
C MET A 123 15.12 -1.28 3.41
N LEU A 124 16.27 -0.62 3.22
CA LEU A 124 16.48 0.77 3.63
C LEU A 124 15.68 1.77 2.81
N ILE A 125 15.13 1.37 1.66
CA ILE A 125 14.20 2.20 0.89
C ILE A 125 12.94 2.50 1.72
N ILE A 126 12.53 1.58 2.60
CA ILE A 126 11.34 1.74 3.44
C ILE A 126 11.46 2.97 4.37
N PRO A 127 12.46 3.06 5.29
CA PRO A 127 12.62 4.24 6.12
C PRO A 127 12.94 5.50 5.31
N CYS A 128 13.77 5.41 4.27
CA CYS A 128 14.09 6.56 3.41
C CYS A 128 12.83 7.17 2.75
N TYR A 129 11.93 6.33 2.25
CA TYR A 129 10.66 6.77 1.68
C TYR A 129 9.84 7.54 2.72
N TYR A 130 9.63 6.96 3.90
CA TYR A 130 8.83 7.61 4.94
C TYR A 130 9.46 8.90 5.48
N CYS A 131 10.79 8.99 5.57
CA CYS A 131 11.48 10.21 5.95
C CYS A 131 11.17 11.40 5.01
N ILE A 132 11.06 11.15 3.70
CA ILE A 132 10.83 12.19 2.69
C ILE A 132 9.34 12.50 2.53
N PHE A 133 8.51 11.47 2.42
CA PHE A 133 7.09 11.63 2.10
C PHE A 133 6.23 11.99 3.32
N SER A 134 6.66 11.68 4.55
CA SER A 134 5.91 12.03 5.76
C SER A 134 5.76 13.56 5.94
N PRO A 135 6.82 14.39 5.83
CA PRO A 135 6.68 15.85 5.85
C PRO A 135 5.77 16.39 4.74
N ILE A 136 5.95 15.90 3.50
CA ILE A 136 5.17 16.34 2.34
C ILE A 136 3.68 16.06 2.54
N ASN A 137 3.34 14.86 3.04
CA ASN A 137 1.97 14.48 3.30
C ASN A 137 1.33 15.32 4.43
N ARG A 138 2.11 15.69 5.46
CA ARG A 138 1.66 16.60 6.51
C ARG A 138 1.32 17.97 5.93
N LEU A 139 2.19 18.54 5.09
CA LEU A 139 1.95 19.82 4.42
C LEU A 139 0.72 19.78 3.50
N LEU A 140 0.55 18.71 2.72
CA LEU A 140 -0.61 18.52 1.85
C LEU A 140 -1.92 18.46 2.66
N LYS A 141 -1.88 17.79 3.80
CA LYS A 141 -3.03 17.68 4.71
C LYS A 141 -3.35 19.01 5.38
N ASP A 142 -2.34 19.74 5.85
CA ASP A 142 -2.53 21.05 6.48
C ASP A 142 -3.10 22.08 5.48
N LYS A 143 -2.66 22.04 4.21
CA LYS A 143 -3.26 22.83 3.11
C LYS A 143 -4.73 22.45 2.86
N LYS A 144 -5.06 21.15 2.89
CA LYS A 144 -6.44 20.66 2.69
C LYS A 144 -7.36 21.04 3.84
N ASP A 145 -6.83 21.13 5.06
CA ASP A 145 -7.54 21.54 6.26
C ASP A 145 -7.62 23.07 6.43
N GLY A 146 -7.01 23.85 5.51
CA GLY A 146 -7.02 25.31 5.53
C GLY A 146 -6.23 25.94 6.69
N LYS A 147 -5.21 25.24 7.20
CA LYS A 147 -4.33 25.74 8.27
C LYS A 147 -3.17 26.59 7.74
N ILE A 148 -2.85 26.44 6.46
CA ILE A 148 -1.82 27.14 5.69
C ILE A 148 -2.31 27.38 4.27
#